data_AF-A0A0V0Q1X1-F1
#
_entry.id   AF-A0A0V0Q1X1-F1
#
_cell.length_a   1.000
_cell.length_b   1.000
_cell.length_c   1.000
_cell.angle_alpha   90.00
_cell.angle_beta   90.00
_cell.angle_gamma   90.00
#
_symmetry.space_group_name_H-M   'P 1'
#
loop_
_entity.id
_entity.type
_entity.pdbx_description
1 polymer ?
#
loop_
_entity_poly.entity_id
_entity_poly.type
_entity_poly.pdbx_seq_one_letter_code
_entity_poly.pdbx_strand_id
1 'polypeptide(L)'
;MTDADEAWYQVGMLNSQALTNATLAFNPKGDFGERHLHTLPYRMMPAYDSGNGDHRKIAVLAKDIAVLAEGHCTTDPYLSDPAKALTARRRKLRTLLDTSPLLAQLETLAQSARAGTSTAPSGGSGTQAPSC
;
A
#
# COMPACT_ATOMS: atom_id res chain seq x y z
N MET A 1 4.88 -7.75 20.23
CA MET A 1 3.72 -8.15 19.41
C MET A 1 3.60 -7.20 18.21
N THR A 2 4.68 -7.04 17.44
CA THR A 2 4.76 -6.07 16.32
C THR A 2 4.53 -6.75 14.96
N ASP A 3 4.80 -8.05 14.86
CA ASP A 3 4.84 -8.78 13.59
C ASP A 3 3.49 -8.83 12.88
N ALA A 4 2.39 -8.96 13.64
CA ALA A 4 1.04 -9.02 13.05
C ALA A 4 0.59 -7.66 12.49
N ASP A 5 0.85 -6.58 13.23
CA ASP A 5 0.50 -5.23 12.79
C ASP A 5 1.37 -4.78 11.62
N GLU A 6 2.66 -5.15 11.62
CA GLU A 6 3.55 -4.94 10.50
C GLU A 6 3.06 -5.70 9.25
N ALA A 7 2.67 -6.97 9.38
CA ALA A 7 2.13 -7.74 8.27
C ALA A 7 0.87 -7.08 7.68
N TRP A 8 -0.06 -6.63 8.53
CA TRP A 8 -1.25 -5.92 8.07
C TRP A 8 -0.94 -4.55 7.47
N TYR A 9 0.04 -3.83 7.99
CA TYR A 9 0.54 -2.61 7.39
C TYR A 9 1.06 -2.88 5.97
N GLN A 10 1.90 -3.90 5.79
CA GLN A 10 2.42 -4.29 4.48
C GLN A 10 1.29 -4.68 3.52
N VAL A 11 0.30 -5.44 3.99
CA VAL A 11 -0.91 -5.78 3.20
C VAL A 11 -1.64 -4.50 2.77
N GLY A 12 -1.86 -3.54 3.66
CA GLY A 12 -2.50 -2.27 3.33
C GLY A 12 -1.73 -1.48 2.29
N MET A 13 -0.42 -1.33 2.48
CA MET A 13 0.46 -0.59 1.57
C MET A 13 0.50 -1.24 0.18
N LEU A 14 0.64 -2.57 0.10
CA LEU A 14 0.68 -3.31 -1.16
C LEU A 14 -0.63 -3.26 -1.95
N ASN A 15 -1.77 -3.13 -1.27
CA ASN A 15 -3.08 -3.01 -1.92
C ASN A 15 -3.48 -1.55 -2.21
N SER A 16 -2.66 -0.57 -1.80
CA SER A 16 -2.94 0.84 -2.06
C SER A 16 -2.65 1.24 -3.51
N GLN A 17 -3.53 2.07 -4.06
CA GLN A 17 -3.28 2.78 -5.31
C GLN A 17 -2.12 3.75 -5.16
N ALA A 18 -1.93 4.34 -3.98
CA ALA A 18 -0.77 5.18 -3.70
C ALA A 18 0.54 4.48 -4.08
N LEU A 19 0.81 3.29 -3.52
CA LEU A 19 2.03 2.54 -3.82
C LEU A 19 2.07 2.08 -5.28
N THR A 20 0.96 1.57 -5.79
CA THR A 20 0.82 1.15 -7.20
C THR A 20 1.23 2.27 -8.15
N ASN A 21 0.66 3.47 -7.99
CA ASN A 21 0.90 4.62 -8.86
C ASN A 21 2.36 5.08 -8.85
N ALA A 22 3.04 4.98 -7.71
CA ALA A 22 4.44 5.35 -7.66
C ALA A 22 5.38 4.30 -8.26
N THR A 23 4.97 3.03 -8.27
CA THR A 23 5.72 2.00 -9.01
C THR A 23 5.54 2.12 -10.52
N LEU A 24 4.47 2.76 -11.02
CA LEU A 24 4.22 2.94 -12.46
C LEU A 24 5.33 3.72 -13.18
N ALA A 25 5.99 4.67 -12.50
CA ALA A 25 7.09 5.45 -13.05
C ALA A 25 8.29 4.59 -13.47
N PHE A 26 8.37 3.36 -12.94
CA PHE A 26 9.44 2.41 -13.20
C PHE A 26 9.04 1.32 -14.20
N ASN A 27 7.85 1.40 -14.82
CA ASN A 27 7.39 0.41 -15.80
C ASN A 27 7.85 0.81 -17.22
N PRO A 28 8.79 0.09 -17.85
CA PRO A 28 9.32 0.46 -19.18
C PRO A 28 8.24 0.31 -20.27
N LYS A 29 8.24 1.23 -21.25
CA LYS A 29 7.19 1.35 -22.30
C LYS A 29 7.45 0.58 -23.60
N GLY A 30 8.51 -0.22 -23.74
CA GLY A 30 8.71 -1.03 -24.96
C GLY A 30 10.03 -1.80 -25.03
N ASP A 31 9.97 -2.95 -25.71
CA ASP A 31 11.03 -3.88 -26.15
C ASP A 31 12.18 -4.21 -25.17
N PHE A 32 12.04 -5.36 -24.50
CA PHE A 32 13.07 -6.14 -23.81
C PHE A 32 14.10 -5.41 -22.92
N GLY A 33 13.92 -5.52 -21.62
CA GLY A 33 14.97 -5.21 -20.65
C GLY A 33 14.65 -5.73 -19.27
N GLU A 34 15.37 -6.76 -18.88
CA GLU A 34 15.27 -7.52 -17.63
C GLU A 34 15.15 -6.68 -16.34
N ARG A 35 14.38 -7.19 -15.36
CA ARG A 35 14.65 -7.19 -13.89
C ARG A 35 13.93 -6.16 -12.97
N HIS A 36 13.47 -6.70 -11.83
CA HIS A 36 13.18 -6.06 -10.52
C HIS A 36 11.80 -5.45 -10.19
N LEU A 37 10.72 -5.75 -10.92
CA LEU A 37 9.36 -5.40 -10.43
C LEU A 37 9.07 -5.96 -9.02
N HIS A 38 9.62 -7.12 -8.66
CA HIS A 38 9.35 -7.79 -7.39
C HIS A 38 10.02 -7.14 -6.17
N THR A 39 11.05 -6.30 -6.35
CA THR A 39 11.70 -5.57 -5.23
C THR A 39 11.27 -4.10 -5.13
N LEU A 40 10.70 -3.55 -6.20
CA LEU A 40 10.35 -2.12 -6.26
C LEU A 40 9.30 -1.71 -5.20
N PRO A 41 8.20 -2.45 -4.99
CA PRO A 41 7.24 -2.12 -3.94
C PRO A 41 7.88 -2.04 -2.56
N TYR A 42 8.76 -2.99 -2.22
CA TYR A 42 9.42 -3.04 -0.92
C TYR A 42 10.44 -1.91 -0.72
N ARG A 43 11.07 -1.41 -1.79
CA ARG A 43 11.96 -0.22 -1.70
C ARG A 43 11.19 1.09 -1.55
N MET A 44 9.95 1.14 -2.05
CA MET A 44 9.12 2.36 -2.05
C MET A 44 8.13 2.41 -0.88
N MET A 45 7.95 1.29 -0.19
CA MET A 45 7.14 1.17 1.01
C MET A 45 7.98 1.62 2.21
N PRO A 46 7.49 2.59 3.01
CA PRO A 46 8.14 2.95 4.27
C PRO A 46 8.23 1.73 5.20
N ALA A 47 9.30 1.67 6.00
CA ALA A 47 9.38 0.67 7.05
C ALA A 47 8.25 0.92 8.08
N TYR A 48 7.66 -0.17 8.58
CA TYR A 48 6.64 -0.06 9.62
C TYR A 48 7.25 0.56 10.88
N ASP A 49 6.48 1.43 11.52
CA ASP A 49 6.87 2.10 12.76
C ASP A 49 5.68 2.02 13.72
N SER A 50 5.85 1.23 14.77
CA SER A 50 4.82 1.05 15.80
C SER A 50 4.55 2.32 16.61
N GLY A 51 5.46 3.30 16.62
CA GLY A 51 5.25 4.63 17.22
C GLY A 51 4.35 5.52 16.37
N ASN A 52 4.36 5.33 15.06
CA ASN A 52 3.56 6.12 14.12
C ASN A 52 2.08 5.70 14.14
N GLY A 53 1.21 6.64 14.52
CA GLY A 53 -0.23 6.43 14.57
C GLY A 53 -0.86 6.08 13.22
N ASP A 54 -0.36 6.65 12.13
CA ASP A 54 -0.86 6.40 10.79
C ASP A 54 -0.51 4.99 10.32
N HIS A 55 0.70 4.51 10.64
CA HIS A 55 1.12 3.15 10.32
C HIS A 55 0.24 2.10 11.02
N ARG A 56 -0.02 2.30 12.32
CA ARG A 56 -0.97 1.45 13.06
C ARG A 56 -2.37 1.50 12.46
N LYS A 57 -2.83 2.68 12.06
CA LYS A 57 -4.17 2.86 11.48
C LYS A 57 -4.30 2.19 10.10
N ILE A 58 -3.26 2.23 9.27
CA ILE A 58 -3.21 1.48 8.00
C ILE A 58 -3.36 -0.02 8.25
N ALA A 59 -2.66 -0.57 9.26
CA ALA A 59 -2.77 -1.99 9.61
C ALA A 59 -4.21 -2.37 10.02
N VAL A 60 -4.85 -1.57 10.86
CA VAL A 60 -6.25 -1.78 11.27
C VAL A 60 -7.18 -1.73 10.07
N LEU A 61 -7.08 -0.70 9.22
CA LEU A 61 -7.92 -0.56 8.03
C LEU A 61 -7.72 -1.72 7.05
N ALA A 62 -6.49 -2.19 6.85
CA ALA A 62 -6.22 -3.33 5.98
C ALA A 62 -6.92 -4.60 6.47
N LYS A 63 -6.91 -4.83 7.79
CA LYS A 63 -7.63 -5.95 8.41
C LYS A 63 -9.14 -5.79 8.26
N ASP A 64 -9.69 -4.61 8.51
CA ASP A 64 -11.12 -4.35 8.40
C ASP A 64 -11.63 -4.50 6.96
N ILE A 65 -10.85 -4.06 5.97
CA ILE A 65 -11.16 -4.24 4.54
C ILE A 65 -11.13 -5.73 4.18
N ALA A 66 -10.17 -6.51 4.71
CA ALA A 66 -10.12 -7.95 4.47
C ALA A 66 -11.38 -8.67 5.02
N VAL A 67 -11.80 -8.32 6.24
CA VAL A 67 -13.04 -8.84 6.85
C VAL A 67 -14.27 -8.43 6.02
N LEU A 68 -14.33 -7.18 5.56
CA LEU A 68 -15.42 -6.70 4.72
C LEU A 68 -15.46 -7.45 3.37
N ALA A 69 -14.30 -7.69 2.75
CA ALA A 69 -14.19 -8.45 1.51
C ALA A 69 -14.64 -9.91 1.69
N GLU A 70 -14.23 -10.55 2.78
CA GLU A 70 -14.69 -11.90 3.15
C GLU A 70 -16.21 -11.94 3.38
N GLY A 71 -16.76 -10.93 4.05
CA GLY A 71 -18.19 -10.75 4.22
C GLY A 71 -18.93 -10.69 2.88
N HIS A 72 -18.42 -9.93 1.90
CA HIS A 72 -19.02 -9.91 0.56
C HIS A 72 -18.88 -11.26 -0.16
N CYS A 73 -17.74 -11.92 -0.07
CA CYS A 73 -17.52 -13.23 -0.69
C CYS A 73 -18.41 -14.34 -0.12
N THR A 74 -18.85 -14.22 1.13
CA THR A 74 -19.72 -15.21 1.79
C THR A 74 -21.20 -14.88 1.61
N THR A 75 -21.58 -13.60 1.63
CA THR A 75 -22.99 -13.18 1.59
C THR A 75 -23.54 -12.96 0.18
N ASP A 76 -22.70 -12.59 -0.80
CA ASP A 76 -23.14 -12.33 -2.17
C ASP A 76 -23.13 -13.64 -2.99
N PRO A 77 -24.29 -14.16 -3.43
CA PRO A 77 -24.37 -15.43 -4.15
C PRO A 77 -23.58 -15.44 -5.46
N TYR A 78 -23.40 -14.28 -6.08
CA TYR A 78 -22.62 -14.18 -7.31
C TYR A 78 -21.12 -14.26 -7.03
N LEU A 79 -20.67 -13.72 -5.90
CA LEU A 79 -19.26 -13.77 -5.50
C LEU A 79 -18.88 -15.14 -4.93
N SER A 80 -19.81 -15.86 -4.29
CA SER A 80 -19.56 -17.19 -3.74
C SER A 80 -19.62 -18.32 -4.78
N ASP A 81 -20.32 -18.12 -5.91
CA ASP A 81 -20.49 -19.14 -6.94
C ASP A 81 -19.19 -19.42 -7.74
N PRO A 82 -18.58 -20.61 -7.61
CA PRO A 82 -17.38 -20.98 -8.35
C PRO A 82 -17.61 -21.17 -9.85
N ALA A 83 -18.86 -21.36 -10.30
CA ALA A 83 -19.21 -21.48 -11.71
C ALA A 83 -19.18 -20.13 -12.45
N LYS A 84 -19.22 -18.99 -11.74
CA LYS A 84 -19.06 -17.67 -12.35
C LYS A 84 -17.60 -17.38 -12.65
N ALA A 85 -17.36 -16.68 -13.76
CA ALA A 85 -16.03 -16.30 -14.19
C ALA A 85 -15.29 -15.50 -13.09
N LEU A 86 -14.07 -15.93 -12.77
CA LEU A 86 -13.22 -15.31 -11.74
C LEU A 86 -13.02 -13.81 -11.99
N THR A 87 -12.82 -13.40 -13.24
CA THR A 87 -12.66 -11.99 -13.63
C THR A 87 -13.90 -11.16 -13.32
N ALA A 88 -15.10 -11.71 -13.51
CA ALA A 88 -16.35 -11.02 -13.21
C ALA A 88 -16.55 -10.88 -11.70
N ARG A 89 -16.27 -11.96 -10.94
CA ARG A 89 -16.30 -11.95 -9.46
C ARG A 89 -15.32 -10.92 -8.88
N ARG A 90 -14.07 -10.91 -9.36
CA ARG A 90 -13.04 -9.94 -8.95
C ARG A 90 -13.44 -8.50 -9.25
N ARG A 91 -14.01 -8.24 -10.43
CA ARG A 91 -14.48 -6.90 -10.81
C ARG A 91 -15.60 -6.43 -9.88
N LYS A 92 -16.59 -7.29 -9.63
CA LYS A 92 -17.69 -6.98 -8.72
C LYS A 92 -17.20 -6.69 -7.31
N LEU A 93 -16.31 -7.53 -6.76
CA LEU A 93 -15.72 -7.30 -5.45
C LEU A 93 -14.97 -5.96 -5.40
N ARG A 94 -14.17 -5.64 -6.43
CA ARG A 94 -13.48 -4.35 -6.51
C ARG A 94 -14.44 -3.17 -6.48
N THR A 95 -15.52 -3.20 -7.26
CA THR A 95 -16.54 -2.14 -7.26
C THR A 95 -17.17 -1.94 -5.87
N LEU A 96 -17.41 -3.02 -5.13
CA LEU A 96 -17.91 -2.94 -3.75
C LEU A 96 -16.89 -2.28 -2.81
N LEU A 97 -15.62 -2.68 -2.92
CA LEU A 97 -14.54 -2.12 -2.10
C LEU A 97 -14.24 -0.66 -2.43
N ASP A 98 -14.30 -0.27 -3.71
CA ASP A 98 -14.10 1.12 -4.17
C ASP A 98 -15.16 2.07 -3.60
N THR A 99 -16.34 1.55 -3.26
CA THR A 99 -17.42 2.32 -2.63
C THR A 99 -17.24 2.43 -1.10
N SER A 100 -16.33 1.65 -0.50
CA SER A 100 -16.14 1.61 0.94
C SER A 100 -15.34 2.83 1.45
N PRO A 101 -15.81 3.53 2.49
CA PRO A 101 -15.06 4.62 3.11
C PRO A 101 -13.77 4.14 3.79
N LEU A 102 -13.65 2.84 4.09
CA LEU A 102 -12.44 2.26 4.68
C LEU A 102 -11.28 2.30 3.68
N LEU A 103 -11.55 1.97 2.41
CA LEU A 103 -10.53 1.99 1.37
C LEU A 103 -10.06 3.42 1.09
N ALA A 104 -10.98 4.39 1.01
CA ALA A 104 -10.64 5.80 0.82
C ALA A 104 -9.75 6.35 1.97
N GLN A 105 -10.03 5.95 3.21
CA GLN A 105 -9.20 6.31 4.36
C GLN A 105 -7.81 5.68 4.28
N LEU A 106 -7.74 4.40 3.90
CA LEU A 106 -6.47 3.70 3.72
C LEU A 106 -5.62 4.38 2.64
N GLU A 107 -6.20 4.74 1.50
CA GLU A 107 -5.48 5.44 0.43
C GLU A 107 -4.93 6.79 0.86
N THR A 108 -5.73 7.56 1.61
CA THR A 108 -5.30 8.86 2.15
C THR A 108 -4.09 8.71 3.06
N LEU A 109 -4.13 7.73 3.98
CA LEU A 109 -3.03 7.46 4.89
C LEU A 109 -1.81 6.90 4.17
N ALA A 110 -1.99 5.98 3.22
CA ALA A 110 -0.91 5.42 2.42
C ALA A 110 -0.20 6.51 1.61
N GLN A 111 -0.93 7.49 1.06
CA GLN A 111 -0.33 8.63 0.38
C GLN A 111 0.49 9.50 1.34
N SER A 112 -0.03 9.77 2.53
CA SER A 112 0.67 10.57 3.56
C SER A 112 1.93 9.90 4.08
N ALA A 113 1.87 8.59 4.38
CA ALA A 113 2.99 7.81 4.88
C ALA A 113 4.17 7.80 3.90
N ARG A 114 3.87 7.81 2.59
CA ARG A 114 4.87 7.86 1.52
C ARG A 114 5.43 9.26 1.27
N ALA A 115 4.65 10.31 1.50
CA ALA A 115 5.13 11.68 1.42
C ALA A 115 6.02 12.05 2.63
N GLY A 116 5.69 11.53 3.82
CA GLY A 116 6.44 11.76 5.06
C GLY A 116 7.89 11.28 5.04
N THR A 117 8.22 10.29 4.20
CA THR A 117 9.62 9.83 4.03
C THR A 117 10.49 10.79 3.22
N SER A 118 9.92 11.86 2.62
CA SER A 118 10.66 12.83 1.81
C SER A 118 11.28 14.00 2.61
N THR A 119 11.14 14.02 3.94
CA THR A 119 11.81 15.02 4.79
C THR A 119 12.86 14.35 5.67
N ALA A 120 13.99 13.97 5.06
CA ALA A 120 15.24 13.90 5.79
C ALA A 120 15.78 15.35 5.93
N PRO A 121 15.96 15.89 7.14
CA PRO A 121 16.71 17.12 7.32
C PRO A 121 18.20 16.80 7.15
N SER A 122 18.81 17.21 6.04
CA SER A 122 20.28 17.30 5.96
C SER A 122 20.74 18.54 6.73
N GLY A 123 20.82 18.41 8.06
CA GLY A 123 21.35 19.43 8.96
C GLY A 123 22.54 18.87 9.75
N GLY A 124 23.72 19.45 9.53
CA GLY A 124 24.96 19.18 10.27
C GLY A 124 26.18 19.49 9.39
N SER A 125 26.50 20.76 9.14
CA SER A 125 27.38 21.60 9.98
C SER A 125 28.75 20.96 10.24
N GLY A 126 29.72 21.32 9.40
CA GLY A 126 31.16 21.12 9.60
C GLY A 126 31.88 22.45 9.35
N THR A 127 32.32 23.05 10.44
CA THR A 127 33.00 24.34 10.63
C THR A 127 34.41 24.39 10.02
N GLN A 128 34.74 25.49 9.31
CA GLN A 128 36.05 26.17 9.12
C GLN A 128 37.22 25.39 8.44
N ALA A 129 38.00 25.93 7.50
CA ALA A 129 38.90 27.09 7.63
C ALA A 129 39.35 27.66 6.25
N PRO A 130 39.90 28.89 6.20
CA PRO A 130 40.36 29.52 4.97
C PRO A 130 41.80 29.11 4.63
N SER A 131 42.19 29.20 3.36
CA SER A 131 43.59 29.10 2.95
C SER A 131 43.86 30.05 1.78
N CYS A 132 45.04 30.67 1.88
CA CYS A 132 45.62 31.74 1.04
C CYS A 132 45.75 31.40 -0.45
#